data_AF-A0A6B9FT12-F1
#
_entry.id   AF-A0A6B9FT12-F1
#
_cell.length_a   1.000
_cell.length_b   1.000
_cell.length_c   1.000
_cell.angle_alpha   90.00
_cell.angle_beta   90.00
_cell.angle_gamma   90.00
#
_symmetry.space_group_name_H-M   'P 1'
#
loop_
_entity.id
_entity.type
_entity.pdbx_description
1 polymer ?
#
loop_
_entity_poly.entity_id
_entity_poly.type
_entity_poly.pdbx_seq_one_letter_code
_entity_poly.pdbx_strand_id
1 'polypeptide(L)' 'MNAALAERNTEIQPTIIFGTAERPGFTCVTIVTEKIKPRGPKASVPLPSYCPFCGTAYAFTEADGDAGGSHGQVAA' A
#
# COMPACT_ATOMS: atom_id res chain seq x y z
N MET A 1 -8.13 -9.37 29.04
CA MET A 1 -7.38 -8.37 28.26
C MET A 1 -8.37 -7.61 27.37
N ASN A 2 -8.57 -6.31 27.67
CA ASN A 2 -9.32 -5.23 26.98
C ASN A 2 -10.59 -5.53 26.15
N ALA A 3 -11.73 -5.72 26.82
CA ALA A 3 -13.05 -5.78 26.19
C ALA A 3 -13.39 -4.53 25.34
N ALA A 4 -12.97 -3.34 25.79
CA ALA A 4 -13.20 -2.08 25.07
C ALA A 4 -12.43 -1.96 23.74
N LEU A 5 -11.28 -2.62 23.63
CA LEU A 5 -10.52 -2.66 22.37
C LEU A 5 -11.19 -3.61 21.37
N ALA A 6 -11.71 -4.73 21.85
CA ALA A 6 -12.44 -5.70 21.03
C ALA A 6 -13.76 -5.12 20.47
N GLU A 7 -14.48 -4.33 21.27
CA GLU A 7 -15.70 -3.62 20.86
C GLU A 7 -15.43 -2.63 19.71
N ARG A 8 -14.27 -1.95 19.74
CA ARG A 8 -13.85 -0.97 18.73
C ARG A 8 -13.00 -1.56 17.61
N ASN A 9 -12.94 -2.89 17.51
CA ASN A 9 -12.15 -3.59 16.50
C ASN A 9 -10.67 -3.17 16.45
N THR A 10 -10.14 -2.71 17.59
CA THR A 10 -8.82 -2.10 17.71
C THR A 10 -7.86 -3.06 18.42
N GLU A 11 -6.63 -3.14 17.94
CA GLU A 11 -5.54 -3.92 18.53
C GLU A 11 -4.37 -3.00 18.85
N ILE A 12 -3.77 -3.20 20.02
CA ILE A 12 -2.51 -2.53 20.40
C ILE A 12 -1.38 -3.51 20.12
N GLN A 13 -0.52 -3.17 19.17
CA GLN A 13 0.67 -3.95 18.82
C GLN A 13 1.92 -3.27 19.40
N PRO A 14 2.49 -3.81 20.50
CA PRO A 14 3.77 -3.35 20.99
C PRO A 14 4.91 -3.95 20.17
N THR A 15 5.81 -3.09 19.71
CA THR A 15 7.06 -3.48 19.07
C THR A 15 8.20 -3.13 20.03
N ILE A 16 8.93 -4.14 20.47
CA ILE A 16 10.10 -3.99 21.34
C ILE A 16 11.35 -4.11 20.48
N ILE A 17 12.14 -3.05 20.41
CA ILE A 17 13.43 -3.04 19.70
C ILE A 17 14.52 -3.10 20.76
N PHE A 18 15.25 -4.22 20.78
CA PHE A 18 16.41 -4.38 21.64
C PHE A 18 17.57 -3.53 21.10
N GLY A 19 18.16 -2.72 21.97
CA GLY A 19 19.29 -1.87 21.63
C GLY A 19 20.59 -2.65 21.46
N THR A 20 21.59 -1.98 20.90
CA THR A 20 22.98 -2.43 20.86
C THR A 20 23.83 -1.49 21.71
N ALA A 21 25.13 -1.79 21.87
CA ALA A 21 26.05 -0.90 22.61
C ALA A 21 26.10 0.54 22.05
N GLU A 22 25.81 0.71 20.77
CA GLU A 22 25.85 2.00 20.06
C GLU A 22 24.47 2.67 19.94
N ARG A 23 23.37 1.94 20.19
CA ARG A 23 22.00 2.46 20.03
C ARG A 23 21.08 1.99 21.14
N PRO A 24 20.38 2.90 21.84
CA PRO A 24 19.44 2.51 22.88
C PRO A 24 18.26 1.72 22.28
N GLY A 25 17.79 0.73 23.03
CA GLY A 25 16.55 0.03 22.72
C GLY A 25 15.36 0.93 23.01
N PHE A 26 14.27 0.72 22.30
CA PHE A 26 13.04 1.47 22.51
C PHE A 26 11.82 0.59 22.26
N THR A 27 10.71 0.97 22.90
CA THR A 27 9.41 0.32 22.70
C THR A 27 8.49 1.28 21.98
N CYS A 28 7.94 0.84 20.85
CA CYS A 28 6.93 1.56 20.10
C CYS A 28 5.58 0.86 20.25
N VAL A 29 4.51 1.64 20.31
CA VAL A 29 3.15 1.12 20.36
C VAL A 29 2.42 1.55 19.10
N THR A 30 1.93 0.58 18.34
CA THR A 30 1.12 0.81 17.14
C THR A 30 -0.33 0.45 17.46
N ILE A 31 -1.26 1.37 17.18
CA ILE A 31 -2.69 1.12 17.31
C ILE A 31 -3.23 0.77 15.93
N VAL A 32 -3.75 -0.45 15.79
CA VAL A 32 -4.33 -0.95 14.55
C VAL A 32 -5.84 -1.00 14.72
N THR A 33 -6.58 -0.16 14.00
CA THR A 33 -8.04 0.01 14.16
C THR A 33 -8.87 -0.89 13.23
N GLU A 34 -8.23 -1.63 12.33
CA GLU A 34 -8.91 -2.55 11.42
C GLU A 34 -8.36 -3.98 11.57
N LYS A 35 -9.20 -4.94 12.02
CA LYS A 35 -8.91 -6.39 11.92
C LYS A 35 -8.66 -6.90 10.49
N ILE A 36 -8.84 -6.05 9.49
CA ILE A 36 -8.51 -6.38 8.11
C ILE A 36 -7.01 -6.19 8.00
N LYS A 37 -6.24 -7.29 8.03
CA LYS A 37 -4.84 -7.29 7.58
C LYS A 37 -4.75 -6.40 6.34
N PRO A 38 -3.80 -5.45 6.25
CA PRO A 38 -3.63 -4.66 5.03
C PRO A 38 -3.61 -5.66 3.88
N ARG A 39 -4.64 -5.58 3.02
CA ARG A 39 -4.78 -6.54 1.93
C ARG A 39 -3.47 -6.48 1.17
N GLY A 40 -2.94 -7.65 0.82
CA GLY A 40 -1.71 -7.77 0.04
C GLY A 40 -1.76 -6.94 -1.26
N PRO A 41 -0.71 -6.99 -2.09
CA PRO A 41 -0.58 -6.12 -3.26
C PRO A 41 -1.92 -5.93 -3.99
N LYS A 42 -2.32 -4.66 -4.15
CA LYS A 42 -3.59 -4.27 -4.77
C LYS A 42 -3.70 -4.99 -6.11
N ALA A 43 -4.84 -5.64 -6.36
CA ALA A 43 -5.08 -6.33 -7.61
C ALA A 43 -4.89 -5.34 -8.78
N SER A 44 -3.86 -5.55 -9.59
CA SER A 44 -3.64 -4.83 -10.83
C SER A 44 -4.33 -5.58 -11.96
N VAL A 45 -5.22 -4.91 -12.69
CA VAL A 45 -5.76 -5.45 -13.93
C VAL A 45 -4.77 -5.12 -15.05
N PRO A 46 -4.24 -6.11 -15.80
CA PRO A 46 -3.39 -5.83 -16.95
C PRO A 46 -4.26 -5.22 -18.05
N LEU A 47 -4.11 -3.92 -18.28
CA LEU A 47 -4.72 -3.22 -19.40
C LEU A 47 -3.83 -3.41 -20.65
N PRO A 48 -4.39 -3.87 -21.78
CA PRO A 48 -3.63 -4.02 -23.01
C PRO A 48 -3.17 -2.65 -23.53
N SER A 49 -1.91 -2.54 -23.95
CA SER A 49 -1.35 -1.32 -24.56
C SER A 49 -1.68 -1.17 -26.05
N TYR A 50 -2.19 -2.23 -26.68
CA TYR A 50 -2.56 -2.28 -28.09
C TYR A 50 -3.93 -2.92 -28.28
N CYS A 51 -4.67 -2.48 -29.30
CA CYS A 51 -5.92 -3.10 -29.70
C CYS A 51 -5.67 -4.54 -30.18
N PRO A 52 -6.32 -5.55 -29.59
CA PRO A 52 -6.08 -6.95 -29.96
C PRO A 52 -6.60 -7.34 -31.35
N PHE A 53 -7.40 -6.47 -32.00
CA PHE A 53 -7.97 -6.73 -33.32
C PHE A 53 -7.13 -6.11 -34.45
N CYS A 54 -6.70 -4.86 -34.28
CA CYS A 54 -6.02 -4.10 -35.32
C CYS A 54 -4.57 -3.74 -34.99
N GLY A 55 -4.10 -4.02 -33.78
CA GLY A 55 -2.72 -3.75 -33.36
C GLY A 55 -2.37 -2.27 -33.16
N THR A 56 -3.36 -1.37 -33.20
CA THR A 56 -3.13 0.06 -32.95
C THR A 56 -2.88 0.32 -31.47
N ALA A 57 -1.87 1.12 -31.15
CA ALA A 57 -1.56 1.52 -29.77
C ALA A 57 -2.67 2.40 -29.19
N TYR A 58 -3.06 2.16 -27.94
CA TYR A 58 -3.97 3.07 -27.24
C TYR A 58 -3.23 4.36 -26.87
N ALA A 59 -3.80 5.51 -27.23
CA ALA A 59 -3.30 6.81 -26.82
C ALA A 59 -3.86 7.15 -25.44
N PHE A 60 -2.99 7.32 -24.44
CA PHE A 60 -3.39 7.89 -23.16
C PHE A 60 -3.40 9.41 -23.30
N THR A 61 -4.58 10.01 -23.35
CA THR A 61 -4.74 11.47 -23.25
C THR A 61 -5.04 11.84 -21.81
N GLU A 62 -4.47 12.95 -21.32
CA GLU A 62 -4.56 13.40 -19.93
C GLU A 62 -6.00 13.69 -19.42
N ALA A 63 -7.03 13.53 -20.26
CA ALA A 63 -8.44 13.62 -19.88
C ALA A 63 -8.97 12.37 -19.15
N ASP A 64 -8.26 11.24 -19.18
CA ASP A 64 -8.66 9.98 -18.51
C ASP A 64 -8.11 9.87 -17.07
N GLY A 65 -7.87 11.02 -16.43
CA GLY A 65 -7.33 11.12 -15.08
C GLY A 65 -8.37 10.88 -13.98
N ASP A 66 -8.57 9.62 -13.58
CA ASP A 66 -8.82 9.26 -12.18
C ASP A 66 -8.30 7.84 -11.85
N ALA A 67 -7.00 7.63 -12.00
CA ALA A 67 -6.27 6.62 -11.24
C ALA A 67 -4.78 6.94 -11.29
N GLY A 68 -4.26 7.52 -10.21
CA GLY A 68 -2.92 8.11 -10.16
C GLY A 68 -1.74 7.15 -10.34
N GLY A 69 -0.59 7.75 -10.65
CA GLY A 69 0.72 7.15 -10.41
C GLY A 69 1.71 7.30 -11.56
N SER A 70 2.40 8.43 -11.57
CA SER A 70 3.74 8.71 -12.11
C SER A 70 4.58 7.51 -12.59
N HIS A 71 5.09 7.58 -13.83
CA HIS A 71 6.53 7.62 -14.11
C HIS A 71 6.75 8.02 -15.57
N GLY A 72 7.23 9.25 -15.77
CA GLY A 72 7.89 9.62 -17.01
C GLY A 72 9.29 9.03 -17.04
N GLN A 73 9.72 8.56 -18.21
CA GLN A 73 11.00 8.94 -18.80
C GLN A 73 11.05 8.49 -20.27
N VAL A 74 11.20 9.48 -21.14
CA VAL A 74 11.62 9.37 -22.54
C VAL A 74 13.14 9.49 -22.54
N ALA A 75 13.86 8.59 -23.20
CA ALA A 75 15.22 8.87 -23.65
C ALA A 75 15.68 7.92 -24.77
N ALA A 76 16.10 8.57 -25.87
CA ALA A 76 16.97 8.16 -26.97
C ALA A 76 16.53 7.01 -27.89
#